data_AF-A0A397DX39-F1
#
_entry.id   AF-A0A397DX39-F1
#
_cell.length_a   1.000
_cell.length_b   1.000
_cell.length_c   1.000
_cell.angle_alpha   90.00
_cell.angle_beta   90.00
_cell.angle_gamma   90.00
#
_symmetry.space_group_name_H-M   'P 1'
#
loop_
_entity.id
_entity.type
_entity.pdbx_description
1 polymer ?
#
loop_
_entity_poly.entity_id
_entity_poly.type
_entity_poly.pdbx_seq_one_letter_code
_entity_poly.pdbx_strand_id
1 'polypeptide(L)'
;MKMVPSGNLIVWDTTSGSIIARFSQKTYSREVQVFNGRAIGAGSIGNIALENAASFSVAPGGLPYKIAVFVPEKKGKPASVRIFPFPPNAAQSHVAFKSFYKAQDVKMKWAPNGSALIIETSTDVDTSGKSYYGETNLFYVQR
;
A
#
# COMPACT_ATOMS: atom_id res chain seq x y z
N MET A 1 30.28 20.67 1.98
CA MET A 1 30.19 19.38 1.26
C MET A 1 28.83 18.77 1.60
N LYS A 2 27.85 18.82 0.67
CA LYS A 2 26.48 18.37 0.93
C LYS A 2 26.49 16.84 0.83
N MET A 3 26.23 16.14 1.94
CA MET A 3 26.22 14.67 1.96
C MET A 3 25.20 14.16 0.93
N VAL A 4 25.67 13.36 -0.03
CA VAL A 4 24.80 12.68 -0.98
C VAL A 4 24.01 11.62 -0.20
N PRO A 5 22.67 11.60 -0.27
CA PRO A 5 21.89 10.59 0.44
C PRO A 5 22.29 9.18 0.02
N SER A 6 22.65 8.33 0.98
CA SER A 6 23.18 6.97 0.80
C SER A 6 22.08 5.92 0.52
N GLY A 7 21.01 6.30 -0.16
CA GLY A 7 19.89 5.41 -0.49
C GLY A 7 20.24 4.36 -1.55
N ASN A 8 19.76 3.13 -1.35
CA ASN A 8 19.94 1.99 -2.25
C ASN A 8 18.83 1.86 -3.32
N LEU A 9 17.70 2.54 -3.16
CA LEU A 9 16.67 2.69 -4.20
C LEU A 9 16.87 4.03 -4.91
N ILE A 10 17.06 4.01 -6.22
CA ILE A 10 17.35 5.20 -7.02
C ILE A 10 16.23 5.42 -8.03
N VAL A 11 15.70 6.64 -8.06
CA VAL A 11 14.72 7.08 -9.07
C VAL A 11 15.44 7.93 -10.11
N TRP A 12 15.28 7.55 -11.37
CA TRP A 12 15.93 8.19 -12.51
C TRP A 12 14.90 8.90 -13.38
N ASP A 13 15.32 10.00 -13.99
CA ASP A 13 14.60 10.62 -15.08
C ASP A 13 14.92 9.86 -16.38
N THR A 14 13.91 9.30 -17.04
CA THR A 14 14.12 8.46 -18.23
C THR A 14 14.52 9.26 -19.47
N THR A 15 14.26 10.57 -19.50
CA THR A 15 14.55 11.41 -20.66
C THR A 15 15.98 11.96 -20.62
N SER A 16 16.44 12.38 -19.45
CA SER A 16 17.76 12.98 -19.22
C SER A 16 18.78 11.99 -18.66
N GLY A 17 18.35 10.82 -18.16
CA GLY A 17 19.21 9.85 -17.48
C GLY A 17 19.73 10.32 -16.11
N SER A 18 19.23 11.44 -15.60
CA SER A 18 19.70 12.02 -14.34
C SER A 18 19.02 11.39 -13.12
N ILE A 19 19.71 11.39 -11.97
CA ILE A 19 19.12 10.93 -10.70
C ILE A 19 18.17 12.01 -10.16
N ILE A 20 16.90 11.63 -9.94
CA ILE A 20 15.88 12.49 -9.33
C ILE A 20 15.90 12.37 -7.81
N ALA A 21 15.97 11.14 -7.30
CA ALA A 21 15.88 10.88 -5.87
C ALA A 21 16.58 9.57 -5.46
N ARG A 22 16.95 9.49 -4.17
CA ARG A 22 17.48 8.30 -3.53
C ARG A 22 16.70 8.01 -2.26
N PHE A 23 16.29 6.77 -2.08
CA PHE A 23 15.59 6.28 -0.91
C PHE A 23 16.34 5.11 -0.29
N SER A 24 16.25 4.98 1.03
CA SER A 24 16.70 3.77 1.73
C SER A 24 15.53 2.81 1.80
N GLN A 25 15.67 1.63 1.19
CA GLN A 25 14.73 0.54 1.36
C GLN A 25 14.79 0.04 2.81
N LYS A 26 13.64 -0.01 3.47
CA LYS A 26 13.51 -0.53 4.83
C LYS A 26 12.59 -1.73 4.82
N THR A 27 12.93 -2.76 5.60
CA THR A 27 12.07 -3.94 5.80
C THR A 27 10.84 -3.62 6.66
N TYR A 28 10.88 -2.53 7.42
CA TYR A 28 9.79 -2.08 8.27
C TYR A 28 9.60 -0.57 8.16
N SER A 29 8.35 -0.13 7.99
CA SER A 29 7.94 1.26 8.10
C SER A 29 6.70 1.38 8.99
N ARG A 30 6.59 2.50 9.70
CA ARG A 30 5.40 2.87 10.49
C ARG A 30 4.36 3.65 9.68
N GLU A 31 4.73 4.06 8.47
CA GLU A 31 3.90 4.88 7.61
C GLU A 31 4.11 4.56 6.12
N VAL A 32 3.12 4.93 5.32
CA VAL A 32 3.23 5.00 3.87
C VAL A 32 3.36 6.48 3.50
N GLN A 33 4.46 6.83 2.85
CA GLN A 33 4.72 8.19 2.37
C GLN A 33 4.35 8.31 0.90
N VAL A 34 3.74 9.43 0.54
CA VAL A 34 3.29 9.71 -0.81
C VAL A 34 4.11 10.87 -1.36
N PHE A 35 4.72 10.68 -2.53
CA PHE A 35 5.55 11.69 -3.18
C PHE A 35 4.90 12.17 -4.47
N ASN A 36 5.14 13.44 -4.84
CA ASN A 36 4.75 13.95 -6.15
C ASN A 36 5.73 13.44 -7.21
N GLY A 37 5.25 12.63 -8.15
CA GLY A 37 6.09 12.06 -9.22
C GLY A 37 6.79 13.11 -10.11
N ARG A 38 6.24 14.31 -10.25
CA ARG A 38 6.85 15.41 -11.02
C ARG A 38 7.89 16.20 -10.22
N ALA A 39 7.90 16.05 -8.90
CA ALA A 39 8.73 16.85 -8.00
C ALA A 39 9.14 16.02 -6.76
N ILE A 40 9.67 14.81 -6.98
CA ILE A 40 9.97 13.87 -5.89
C ILE A 40 10.97 14.47 -4.88
N GLY A 41 11.93 15.27 -5.35
CA GLY A 41 12.90 15.97 -4.51
C GLY A 41 12.32 17.04 -3.58
N ALA A 42 11.05 17.44 -3.77
CA ALA A 42 10.37 18.39 -2.88
C ALA A 42 9.91 17.75 -1.56
N GLY A 43 10.00 16.41 -1.44
CA GLY A 43 9.60 15.67 -0.25
C GLY A 43 8.20 15.06 -0.36
N SER A 44 7.76 14.48 0.76
CA SER A 44 6.46 13.83 0.86
C SER A 44 5.33 14.86 0.81
N ILE A 45 4.30 14.59 -0.01
CA ILE A 45 3.08 15.40 -0.12
C ILE A 45 1.95 14.90 0.81
N GLY A 46 2.16 13.77 1.48
CA GLY A 46 1.19 13.22 2.41
C GLY A 46 1.67 11.91 3.03
N ASN A 47 1.17 11.61 4.23
CA ASN A 47 1.54 10.41 4.97
C ASN A 47 0.31 9.68 5.48
N ILE A 48 0.34 8.35 5.39
CA ILE A 48 -0.65 7.46 5.97
C ILE A 48 0.02 6.77 7.15
N ALA A 49 -0.35 7.14 8.37
CA ALA A 49 0.14 6.53 9.60
C ALA A 49 -0.48 5.14 9.77
N LEU A 50 0.17 4.13 9.19
CA LEU A 50 -0.29 2.75 9.18
C LEU A 50 0.89 1.80 9.35
N GLU A 51 1.03 1.28 10.57
CA GLU A 51 2.09 0.33 10.88
C GLU A 51 1.83 -1.03 10.21
N ASN A 52 2.91 -1.67 9.78
CA ASN A 52 2.87 -2.99 9.14
C ASN A 52 2.12 -3.02 7.81
N ALA A 53 2.03 -1.90 7.09
CA ALA A 53 1.58 -1.93 5.70
C ALA A 53 2.48 -2.88 4.89
N ALA A 54 1.88 -3.89 4.27
CA ALA A 54 2.60 -4.91 3.49
C ALA A 54 2.50 -4.67 1.98
N SER A 55 1.35 -4.20 1.51
CA SER A 55 1.14 -3.86 0.10
C SER A 55 0.16 -2.71 -0.05
N PHE A 56 0.18 -2.07 -1.22
CA PHE A 56 -0.71 -0.97 -1.56
C PHE A 56 -1.16 -1.09 -3.01
N SER A 57 -2.25 -0.43 -3.34
CA SER A 57 -2.78 -0.32 -4.71
C SER A 57 -3.45 1.03 -4.90
N VAL A 58 -3.19 1.68 -6.03
CA VAL A 58 -3.75 3.00 -6.37
C VAL A 58 -4.96 2.80 -7.28
N ALA A 59 -6.06 3.47 -6.98
CA ALA A 59 -7.26 3.40 -7.80
C ALA A 59 -7.00 4.02 -9.19
N PRO A 60 -7.38 3.34 -10.29
CA PRO A 60 -7.39 3.93 -11.62
C PRO A 60 -8.56 4.93 -11.74
N GLY A 61 -8.54 5.76 -12.78
CA GLY A 61 -9.63 6.68 -13.08
C GLY A 61 -9.35 8.13 -12.68
N GLY A 62 -10.42 8.92 -12.60
CA GLY A 62 -10.38 10.35 -12.28
C GLY A 62 -10.60 10.65 -10.80
N LEU A 63 -10.83 11.91 -10.49
CA LEU A 63 -11.16 12.35 -9.14
C LEU A 63 -12.48 11.74 -8.64
N PRO A 64 -12.60 11.39 -7.35
CA PRO A 64 -11.55 11.46 -6.32
C PRO A 64 -10.59 10.26 -6.36
N TYR A 65 -9.28 10.54 -6.35
CA TYR A 65 -8.24 9.51 -6.28
C TYR A 65 -8.22 8.81 -4.92
N LYS A 66 -7.92 7.52 -4.92
CA LYS A 66 -7.91 6.67 -3.72
C LYS A 66 -6.69 5.76 -3.69
N ILE A 67 -6.24 5.42 -2.49
CA ILE A 67 -5.16 4.47 -2.24
C ILE A 67 -5.68 3.39 -1.29
N ALA A 68 -5.60 2.12 -1.70
CA ALA A 68 -5.82 0.99 -0.82
C ALA A 68 -4.49 0.54 -0.22
N VAL A 69 -4.48 0.25 1.07
CA VAL A 69 -3.31 -0.27 1.78
C VAL A 69 -3.72 -1.52 2.57
N PHE A 70 -2.96 -2.58 2.41
CA PHE A 70 -3.12 -3.85 3.11
C PHE A 70 -2.19 -3.91 4.32
N VAL A 71 -2.76 -4.37 5.45
CA VAL A 71 -2.05 -4.68 6.68
C VAL A 71 -2.36 -6.15 7.02
N PRO A 72 -1.36 -7.04 7.05
CA PRO A 72 -1.55 -8.44 7.41
C PRO A 72 -1.78 -8.58 8.92
N GLU A 73 -2.16 -9.78 9.34
CA GLU A 73 -2.33 -10.09 10.76
C GLU A 73 -1.04 -9.90 11.54
N LYS A 74 -1.15 -9.29 12.71
CA LYS A 74 0.00 -9.14 13.62
C LYS A 74 -0.46 -9.05 15.07
N LYS A 75 0.13 -9.88 15.93
CA LYS A 75 -0.08 -9.86 17.40
C LYS A 75 -1.57 -9.85 17.78
N GLY A 76 -2.38 -10.72 17.16
CA GLY A 76 -3.82 -10.84 17.43
C GLY A 76 -4.70 -9.76 16.79
N LYS A 77 -4.14 -8.76 16.08
CA LYS A 77 -4.93 -7.85 15.25
C LYS A 77 -5.26 -8.52 13.90
N PRO A 78 -6.53 -8.47 13.46
CA PRO A 78 -6.94 -9.05 12.18
C PRO A 78 -6.28 -8.32 11.00
N ALA A 79 -6.16 -9.02 9.88
CA ALA A 79 -5.74 -8.43 8.62
C ALA A 79 -6.77 -7.40 8.16
N SER A 80 -6.34 -6.37 7.45
CA SER A 80 -7.26 -5.36 6.92
C SER A 80 -6.75 -4.72 5.65
N VAL A 81 -7.69 -4.40 4.76
CA VAL A 81 -7.46 -3.46 3.66
C VAL A 81 -8.20 -2.18 3.98
N ARG A 82 -7.51 -1.05 3.87
CA ARG A 82 -8.02 0.30 4.16
C ARG A 82 -7.86 1.17 2.93
N ILE A 83 -8.92 1.86 2.53
CA ILE A 83 -8.94 2.80 1.42
C ILE A 83 -8.79 4.22 1.99
N PHE A 84 -7.87 5.00 1.48
CA PHE A 84 -7.62 6.39 1.85
C PHE A 84 -7.91 7.32 0.67
N PRO A 85 -8.33 8.57 0.92
CA PRO A 85 -8.42 9.58 -0.13
C PRO A 85 -7.00 10.02 -0.50
N PHE A 86 -6.82 10.48 -1.73
CA PHE A 86 -5.58 11.12 -2.17
C PHE A 86 -5.84 12.60 -2.53
N PRO A 87 -4.97 13.53 -2.08
CA PRO A 87 -3.79 13.29 -1.24
C PRO A 87 -4.18 12.92 0.21
N PRO A 88 -3.44 12.00 0.86
CA PRO A 88 -3.71 11.65 2.25
C PRO A 88 -3.33 12.82 3.16
N ASN A 89 -4.20 13.12 4.13
CA ASN A 89 -3.92 14.10 5.16
C ASN A 89 -3.86 13.42 6.54
N ALA A 90 -3.07 13.98 7.45
CA ALA A 90 -2.84 13.38 8.78
C ALA A 90 -4.10 13.32 9.66
N ALA A 91 -5.14 14.11 9.35
CA ALA A 91 -6.38 14.19 10.11
C ALA A 91 -7.49 13.25 9.58
N GLN A 92 -7.37 12.75 8.35
CA GLN A 92 -8.38 11.95 7.69
C GLN A 92 -8.10 10.48 7.92
N SER A 93 -9.07 9.83 8.56
CA SER A 93 -9.13 8.38 8.60
C SER A 93 -9.41 7.81 7.20
N HIS A 94 -9.30 6.49 7.10
CA HIS A 94 -9.67 5.75 5.90
C HIS A 94 -11.15 5.98 5.56
N VAL A 95 -11.39 5.95 4.27
CA VAL A 95 -12.67 6.21 3.64
C VAL A 95 -13.46 4.89 3.49
N ALA A 96 -12.78 3.74 3.44
CA ALA A 96 -13.44 2.47 3.69
C ALA A 96 -12.42 1.49 4.24
N PHE A 97 -12.88 0.43 4.90
CA PHE A 97 -12.01 -0.67 5.25
C PHE A 97 -12.79 -1.97 5.32
N LYS A 98 -12.05 -3.07 5.19
CA LYS A 98 -12.53 -4.42 5.45
C LYS A 98 -11.47 -5.17 6.22
N SER A 99 -11.90 -5.84 7.30
CA SER A 99 -11.05 -6.72 8.10
C SER A 99 -11.33 -8.18 7.77
N PHE A 100 -10.30 -9.00 7.92
CA PHE A 100 -10.29 -10.42 7.58
C PHE A 100 -9.65 -11.21 8.72
N TYR A 101 -10.15 -12.42 8.96
CA TYR A 101 -9.48 -13.40 9.79
C TYR A 101 -8.78 -14.40 8.87
N LYS A 102 -7.54 -14.76 9.21
CA LYS A 102 -6.67 -15.64 8.41
C LYS A 102 -6.49 -15.11 6.97
N ALA A 103 -5.93 -13.92 6.82
CA ALA A 103 -5.50 -13.42 5.50
C ALA A 103 -4.01 -13.09 5.54
N GLN A 104 -3.21 -13.87 4.80
CA GLN A 104 -1.76 -13.68 4.70
C GLN A 104 -1.40 -12.82 3.49
N ASP A 105 -2.10 -13.04 2.38
CA ASP A 105 -1.92 -12.28 1.14
C ASP A 105 -3.26 -11.77 0.60
N VAL A 106 -3.19 -10.69 -0.20
CA VAL A 106 -4.35 -10.08 -0.84
C VAL A 106 -4.07 -9.66 -2.28
N LYS A 107 -5.04 -9.88 -3.16
CA LYS A 107 -5.10 -9.22 -4.47
C LYS A 107 -6.16 -8.13 -4.44
N MET A 108 -5.74 -6.91 -4.77
CA MET A 108 -6.58 -5.72 -4.81
C MET A 108 -6.90 -5.36 -6.28
N LYS A 109 -8.17 -5.53 -6.68
CA LYS A 109 -8.65 -5.33 -8.05
C LYS A 109 -9.65 -4.18 -8.08
N TRP A 110 -9.21 -3.02 -8.54
CA TRP A 110 -10.08 -1.84 -8.66
C TRP A 110 -11.03 -1.94 -9.85
N ALA A 111 -12.23 -1.37 -9.70
CA ALA A 111 -13.09 -1.04 -10.82
C ALA A 111 -12.35 -0.06 -11.76
N PRO A 112 -12.57 -0.11 -13.10
CA PRO A 112 -11.85 0.75 -14.05
C PRO A 112 -11.97 2.26 -13.79
N ASN A 113 -13.08 2.68 -13.17
CA ASN A 113 -13.35 4.07 -12.79
C ASN A 113 -12.90 4.43 -11.35
N GLY A 114 -12.31 3.49 -10.60
CA GLY A 114 -11.86 3.70 -9.22
C GLY A 114 -12.98 3.81 -8.17
N SER A 115 -14.24 3.48 -8.52
CA SER A 115 -15.37 3.62 -7.59
C SER A 115 -15.47 2.48 -6.57
N ALA A 116 -14.91 1.32 -6.88
CA ALA A 116 -14.98 0.13 -6.04
C ALA A 116 -13.73 -0.73 -6.12
N LEU A 117 -13.53 -1.59 -5.13
CA LEU A 117 -12.40 -2.48 -4.98
C LEU A 117 -12.91 -3.89 -4.66
N ILE A 118 -12.46 -4.87 -5.43
CA ILE A 118 -12.55 -6.29 -5.10
C ILE A 118 -11.26 -6.71 -4.40
N ILE A 119 -11.41 -7.44 -3.28
CA ILE A 119 -10.30 -7.94 -2.48
C ILE A 119 -10.41 -9.46 -2.43
N GLU A 120 -9.41 -10.14 -2.96
CA GLU A 120 -9.27 -11.59 -2.90
C GLU A 120 -8.20 -11.89 -1.84
N THR A 121 -8.55 -12.55 -0.75
CA THR A 121 -7.61 -12.91 0.32
C THR A 121 -7.26 -14.38 0.23
N SER A 122 -6.02 -14.75 0.52
CA SER A 122 -5.60 -16.15 0.61
C SER A 122 -4.82 -16.44 1.90
N THR A 123 -4.97 -17.66 2.41
CA THR A 123 -4.04 -18.24 3.40
C THR A 123 -2.98 -19.08 2.70
N ASP A 124 -1.71 -18.85 3.05
CA ASP A 124 -0.64 -19.75 2.62
C ASP A 124 -0.55 -20.96 3.56
N VAL A 125 -0.14 -22.10 3.01
CA VAL A 125 -0.09 -23.38 3.70
C VAL A 125 1.14 -23.41 4.60
N ASP A 126 0.93 -23.71 5.89
CA ASP A 126 2.02 -23.97 6.82
C ASP A 126 2.95 -25.04 6.25
N THR A 127 4.26 -24.75 6.22
CA THR A 127 5.34 -25.65 5.83
C THR A 127 5.44 -26.93 6.69
N SER A 128 4.53 -27.15 7.64
CA SER A 128 4.48 -28.29 8.56
C SER A 128 3.84 -29.57 7.99
N GLY A 129 3.32 -29.55 6.75
CA GLY A 129 2.93 -30.77 6.02
C GLY A 129 1.72 -31.52 6.56
N LYS A 130 0.86 -30.88 7.38
CA LYS A 130 -0.39 -31.47 7.86
C LYS A 130 -1.58 -30.57 7.53
N SER A 131 -2.42 -31.08 6.63
CA SER A 131 -3.68 -30.52 6.09
C SER A 131 -3.52 -29.40 5.05
N TYR A 132 -3.62 -29.84 3.79
CA TYR A 132 -3.83 -29.04 2.58
C TYR A 132 -5.28 -28.55 2.55
N TYR A 133 -5.53 -27.24 2.61
CA TYR A 133 -6.60 -26.52 1.89
C TYR A 133 -6.44 -25.05 2.29
N GLY A 134 -5.76 -24.26 1.43
CA GLY A 134 -5.77 -22.81 1.58
C GLY A 134 -7.20 -22.29 1.44
N GLU A 135 -7.54 -21.27 2.21
CA GLU A 135 -8.85 -20.61 2.16
C GLU A 135 -8.71 -19.37 1.26
N THR A 136 -9.59 -19.24 0.27
CA THR A 136 -9.69 -18.02 -0.54
C THR A 136 -11.05 -17.38 -0.30
N ASN A 137 -11.05 -16.09 0.02
CA ASN A 137 -12.27 -15.31 0.21
C ASN A 137 -12.28 -14.11 -0.73
N LEU A 138 -13.47 -13.72 -1.18
CA LEU A 138 -13.68 -12.57 -2.05
C LEU A 138 -14.56 -11.55 -1.35
N PHE A 139 -14.13 -10.29 -1.39
CA PHE A 139 -14.84 -9.18 -0.77
C PHE A 139 -15.00 -8.04 -1.76
N TYR A 140 -16.12 -7.34 -1.64
CA TYR A 140 -16.41 -6.13 -2.37
C TYR A 140 -16.44 -4.94 -1.42
N VAL A 141 -15.75 -3.87 -1.78
CA VAL A 141 -15.70 -2.61 -1.03
C VAL A 141 -15.99 -1.46 -1.99
N GLN A 142 -16.96 -0.62 -1.63
CA GLN A 142 -17.28 0.62 -2.34
C GLN A 142 -17.24 1.78 -1.36
N ARG A 143 -16.75 2.94 -1.81
CA ARG A 143 -16.93 4.22 -1.13
C ARG A 143 -16.70 5.41 -2.05
#